data_AF-A0A6N8UAM9-F1
#
_entry.id   AF-A0A6N8UAM9-F1
#
_cell.length_a   1.000
_cell.length_b   1.000
_cell.length_c   1.000
_cell.angle_alpha   90.00
_cell.angle_beta   90.00
_cell.angle_gamma   90.00
#
_symmetry.space_group_name_H-M   'P 1'
#
loop_
_entity.id
_entity.type
_entity.pdbx_description
1 polymer ?
#
loop_
_entity_poly.entity_id
_entity_poly.type
_entity_poly.pdbx_seq_one_letter_code
_entity_poly.pdbx_strand_id
1 'polypeptide(L)'
;MNKQGHFRFGIGIISIFMVFVVMCFTILSCLSYMKAADDNERIKQQEAYVKEYYKADGEARSILQDIMELNGNFKSEKAMKVLKDSQVTLQDDQLQYQIKINTKQRLSVTLQINGKKLQVISWKTISGEEATK
;
A
#
# COMPACT_ATOMS: atom_id res chain seq x y z
N MET A 1 -32.54 31.22 -53.13
CA MET A 1 -33.81 30.95 -52.41
C MET A 1 -33.57 29.87 -51.38
N ASN A 2 -33.57 30.27 -50.11
CA ASN A 2 -33.25 29.44 -48.95
C ASN A 2 -34.50 28.60 -48.57
N LYS A 3 -34.50 27.29 -48.82
CA LYS A 3 -35.57 26.39 -48.39
C LYS A 3 -35.23 25.84 -47.01
N GLN A 4 -35.72 26.53 -45.98
CA GLN A 4 -35.72 26.02 -44.62
C GLN A 4 -36.57 24.74 -44.56
N GLY A 5 -35.93 23.60 -44.35
CA GLY A 5 -36.59 22.33 -44.11
C GLY A 5 -37.29 22.37 -42.76
N HIS A 6 -38.58 22.70 -42.75
CA HIS A 6 -39.45 22.55 -41.59
C HIS A 6 -39.55 21.05 -41.23
N PHE A 7 -38.64 20.58 -40.36
CA PHE A 7 -38.76 19.27 -39.74
C PHE A 7 -39.95 19.32 -38.78
N ARG A 8 -41.12 18.88 -39.25
CA ARG A 8 -42.31 18.72 -38.40
C ARG A 8 -42.05 17.49 -37.53
N PHE A 9 -41.39 17.71 -36.39
CA PHE A 9 -41.20 16.69 -35.36
C PHE A 9 -42.59 16.19 -34.94
N GLY A 10 -42.93 14.97 -35.37
CA GLY A 10 -44.14 14.31 -34.87
C GLY A 10 -43.98 14.12 -33.36
N ILE A 11 -45.01 14.46 -32.59
CA ILE A 11 -45.05 14.36 -31.12
C ILE A 11 -44.56 12.99 -30.61
N GLY A 12 -44.68 11.92 -31.41
CA GLY A 12 -44.14 10.59 -31.09
C GLY A 12 -42.61 10.52 -30.97
N ILE A 13 -41.83 11.19 -31.82
CA ILE A 13 -40.35 11.09 -31.81
C ILE A 13 -39.77 11.81 -30.58
N ILE A 14 -40.35 12.95 -30.19
CA ILE A 14 -39.92 13.68 -28.99
C ILE A 14 -40.16 12.85 -27.73
N SER A 15 -41.27 12.09 -27.68
CA SER A 15 -41.62 11.23 -26.54
C SER A 15 -40.67 10.04 -26.41
N ILE A 16 -40.35 9.36 -27.52
CA ILE A 16 -39.40 8.23 -27.52
C ILE A 16 -38.01 8.70 -27.09
N PHE A 17 -37.57 9.86 -27.58
CA PHE A 17 -36.27 10.43 -27.21
C PHE A 17 -36.21 10.76 -25.71
N MET A 18 -37.28 11.30 -25.13
CA MET A 18 -37.35 11.59 -23.71
C MET A 18 -37.22 10.32 -22.85
N VAL A 19 -37.90 9.24 -23.23
CA VAL A 19 -37.79 7.94 -22.52
C VAL A 19 -36.37 7.38 -22.60
N PHE A 20 -35.75 7.46 -23.78
CA PHE A 20 -34.36 7.01 -23.97
C PHE A 20 -33.38 7.78 -23.09
N VAL A 21 -33.53 9.11 -23.03
CA VAL A 21 -32.70 9.97 -22.18
C VAL A 21 -32.87 9.61 -20.70
N VAL A 22 -34.10 9.42 -20.23
CA VAL A 22 -34.38 9.00 -18.85
C VAL A 22 -33.76 7.63 -18.54
N MET A 23 -33.84 6.69 -19.46
CA MET A 23 -33.19 5.38 -19.32
C MET A 23 -31.67 5.52 -19.22
N CYS A 24 -31.06 6.36 -20.06
CA CYS A 24 -29.63 6.64 -20.02
C CYS A 24 -29.20 7.29 -18.68
N PHE A 25 -29.95 8.30 -18.22
CA PHE A 25 -29.72 8.92 -16.90
C PHE A 25 -29.85 7.91 -15.75
N THR A 26 -30.80 6.98 -15.84
CA THR A 26 -31.00 5.95 -14.82
C THR A 26 -29.79 5.00 -14.75
N ILE A 27 -29.27 4.57 -15.90
CA ILE A 27 -28.07 3.71 -15.98
C ILE A 27 -26.84 4.46 -15.42
N LEU A 28 -26.64 5.72 -15.83
CA LEU A 28 -25.54 6.54 -15.34
C LEU A 28 -25.63 6.75 -13.82
N SER A 29 -26.84 6.98 -13.29
CA SER A 29 -27.07 7.14 -11.85
C SER A 29 -26.76 5.86 -11.08
N CYS A 30 -27.18 4.70 -11.60
CA CYS A 30 -26.88 3.40 -11.01
C CYS A 30 -25.37 3.13 -10.98
N LEU A 31 -24.67 3.37 -12.09
CA LEU A 31 -23.21 3.24 -12.16
C LEU A 31 -22.50 4.19 -11.20
N SER A 32 -22.97 5.43 -11.05
CA SER A 32 -22.41 6.39 -10.11
C SER A 32 -22.57 5.91 -8.66
N TYR A 33 -23.72 5.35 -8.31
CA TYR A 33 -23.97 4.82 -6.97
C TYR A 33 -23.11 3.59 -6.68
N MET A 34 -23.06 2.62 -7.61
CA MET A 34 -22.24 1.41 -7.47
C MET A 34 -20.76 1.77 -7.31
N LYS A 35 -20.26 2.72 -8.10
CA LYS A 35 -18.87 3.20 -7.97
C LYS A 35 -18.60 3.86 -6.63
N ALA A 36 -19.47 4.72 -6.14
CA ALA A 36 -19.28 5.37 -4.84
C ALA A 36 -19.32 4.37 -3.67
N ALA A 37 -20.15 3.33 -3.76
CA ALA A 37 -20.20 2.27 -2.77
C ALA A 37 -18.91 1.43 -2.77
N ASP A 38 -18.41 1.03 -3.94
CA ASP A 38 -17.14 0.30 -4.09
C ASP A 38 -15.94 1.14 -3.63
N ASP A 39 -15.90 2.42 -4.01
CA ASP A 39 -14.82 3.33 -3.68
C ASP A 39 -14.70 3.55 -2.16
N ASN A 40 -15.83 3.66 -1.45
CA ASN A 40 -15.84 3.78 0.00
C ASN A 40 -15.26 2.55 0.72
N GLU A 41 -15.55 1.34 0.23
CA GLU A 41 -14.95 0.12 0.80
C GLU A 41 -13.44 0.07 0.53
N ARG A 42 -13.03 0.43 -0.69
CA ARG A 42 -11.62 0.47 -1.09
C ARG A 42 -10.81 1.51 -0.33
N ILE A 43 -11.37 2.70 -0.09
CA ILE A 43 -10.75 3.75 0.71
C ILE A 43 -10.49 3.24 2.13
N LYS A 44 -11.47 2.60 2.78
CA LYS A 44 -11.29 2.04 4.13
C LYS A 44 -10.18 0.99 4.17
N GLN A 45 -10.13 0.09 3.18
CA GLN A 45 -9.07 -0.91 3.09
C GLN A 45 -7.69 -0.25 2.88
N GLN A 46 -7.62 0.79 2.07
CA GLN A 46 -6.38 1.53 1.82
C GLN A 46 -5.93 2.31 3.06
N GLU A 47 -6.85 2.95 3.80
CA GLU A 47 -6.54 3.62 5.06
C GLU A 47 -6.01 2.65 6.11
N ALA A 48 -6.64 1.48 6.25
CA ALA A 48 -6.17 0.42 7.12
C ALA A 48 -4.75 -0.03 6.74
N TYR A 49 -4.51 -0.25 5.44
CA TYR A 49 -3.19 -0.60 4.92
C TYR A 49 -2.13 0.44 5.22
N VAL A 50 -2.42 1.73 4.98
CA VAL A 50 -1.49 2.83 5.25
C VAL A 50 -1.15 2.89 6.73
N LYS A 51 -2.14 2.72 7.62
CA LYS A 51 -1.93 2.69 9.07
C LYS A 51 -1.04 1.53 9.50
N GLU A 52 -1.28 0.32 8.96
CA GLU A 52 -0.47 -0.86 9.25
C GLU A 52 0.96 -0.71 8.72
N TYR A 53 1.13 -0.12 7.53
CA TYR A 53 2.44 0.18 6.95
C TYR A 53 3.26 1.11 7.86
N TYR A 54 2.69 2.25 8.27
CA TYR A 54 3.40 3.19 9.13
C TYR A 54 3.67 2.63 10.53
N LYS A 55 2.79 1.76 11.05
CA LYS A 55 3.06 1.04 12.29
C LYS A 55 4.28 0.13 12.15
N ALA A 56 4.35 -0.64 11.07
CA ALA A 56 5.50 -1.50 10.79
C ALA A 56 6.80 -0.69 10.54
N ASP A 57 6.72 0.46 9.89
CA ASP A 57 7.87 1.36 9.72
C ASP A 57 8.36 1.91 11.08
N GLY A 58 7.43 2.28 11.96
CA GLY A 58 7.75 2.71 13.32
C GLY A 58 8.44 1.62 14.13
N GLU A 59 7.92 0.39 14.09
CA GLU A 59 8.54 -0.77 14.73
C GLU A 59 9.95 -1.04 14.15
N ALA A 60 10.10 -0.93 12.83
CA ALA A 60 11.40 -1.12 12.17
C ALA A 60 12.43 -0.08 12.58
N ARG A 61 12.00 1.17 12.79
CA ARG A 61 12.88 2.24 13.30
C ARG A 61 13.24 2.04 14.77
N SER A 62 12.33 1.53 15.59
CA SER A 62 12.64 1.22 16.98
C SER A 62 13.75 0.16 17.06
N ILE A 63 13.61 -0.94 16.31
CA ILE A 63 14.63 -1.99 16.24
C ILE A 63 15.95 -1.42 15.71
N LEU A 64 15.90 -0.55 14.70
CA LEU A 64 17.09 0.12 14.18
C LEU A 64 17.81 0.93 15.27
N GLN A 65 17.06 1.68 16.07
CA GLN A 65 17.60 2.49 17.15
C GLN A 65 18.27 1.61 18.22
N ASP A 66 17.61 0.54 18.64
CA ASP A 66 18.14 -0.42 19.62
C ASP A 66 19.46 -1.04 19.12
N ILE A 67 19.56 -1.33 17.82
CA ILE A 67 20.78 -1.84 17.20
C ILE A 67 21.87 -0.75 17.15
N MET A 68 21.51 0.50 16.84
CA MET A 68 22.47 1.61 16.79
C MET A 68 23.07 1.93 18.17
N GLU A 69 22.30 1.78 19.25
CA GLU A 69 22.78 1.96 20.62
C GLU A 69 23.91 0.99 21.01
N LEU A 70 24.05 -0.14 20.30
CA LEU A 70 25.13 -1.11 20.51
C LEU A 70 26.51 -0.59 20.06
N ASN A 71 26.57 0.57 19.39
CA ASN A 71 27.78 1.33 19.05
C ASN A 71 28.93 0.48 18.47
N GLY A 72 28.61 -0.42 17.54
CA GLY A 72 29.61 -1.26 16.86
C GLY A 72 29.91 -2.59 17.54
N ASN A 73 29.34 -2.90 18.70
CA ASN A 73 29.66 -4.11 19.47
C ASN A 73 28.69 -5.29 19.20
N PHE A 74 28.45 -5.58 17.92
CA PHE A 74 27.42 -6.53 17.46
C PHE A 74 27.72 -8.01 17.78
N LYS A 75 28.97 -8.33 18.14
CA LYS A 75 29.42 -9.68 18.54
C LYS A 75 29.41 -9.91 20.06
N SER A 76 28.98 -8.92 20.85
CA SER A 76 28.85 -9.05 22.30
C SER A 76 27.65 -9.91 22.68
N GLU A 77 27.73 -10.63 23.79
CA GLU A 77 26.61 -11.42 24.35
C GLU A 77 25.36 -10.56 24.59
N LYS A 78 25.54 -9.27 24.95
CA LYS A 78 24.45 -8.29 25.07
C LYS A 78 23.80 -7.99 23.72
N ALA A 79 24.59 -7.81 22.67
CA ALA A 79 24.08 -7.58 21.33
C ALA A 79 23.33 -8.81 20.80
N MET A 80 23.86 -10.02 21.01
CA MET A 80 23.17 -11.26 20.62
C MET A 80 21.83 -11.46 21.35
N LYS A 81 21.67 -10.96 22.59
CA LYS A 81 20.37 -10.95 23.27
C LYS A 81 19.38 -9.99 22.61
N VAL A 82 19.79 -8.75 22.36
CA VAL A 82 18.94 -7.73 21.71
C VAL A 82 18.53 -8.19 20.30
N LEU A 83 19.46 -8.76 19.53
CA LEU A 83 19.21 -9.29 18.19
C LEU A 83 18.24 -10.48 18.21
N LYS A 84 18.35 -11.39 19.19
CA LYS A 84 17.40 -12.51 19.35
C LYS A 84 16.01 -12.05 19.75
N ASP A 85 15.92 -11.08 20.65
CA ASP A 85 14.65 -10.54 21.13
C ASP A 85 13.87 -9.85 19.99
N SER A 86 14.60 -9.14 19.12
CA SER A 86 14.05 -8.44 17.95
C SER A 86 13.97 -9.28 16.66
N GLN A 87 14.20 -10.60 16.72
CA GLN A 87 14.20 -11.53 15.57
C GLN A 87 15.12 -11.10 14.41
N VAL A 88 16.24 -10.45 14.72
CA VAL A 88 17.22 -9.99 13.74
C VAL A 88 18.23 -11.11 13.48
N THR A 89 18.42 -11.45 12.21
CA THR A 89 19.40 -12.46 11.77
C THR A 89 20.70 -11.76 11.37
N LEU A 90 21.83 -12.26 11.87
CA LEU A 90 23.18 -11.81 11.48
C LEU A 90 23.78 -12.84 10.50
N GLN A 91 24.05 -12.44 9.27
CA GLN A 91 24.74 -13.25 8.25
C GLN A 91 25.84 -12.40 7.60
N ASP A 92 27.08 -12.88 7.59
CA ASP A 92 28.21 -12.27 6.86
C ASP A 92 28.33 -10.73 6.99
N ASP A 93 28.29 -10.22 8.23
CA ASP A 93 28.36 -8.77 8.55
C ASP A 93 27.16 -7.95 8.03
N GLN A 94 26.05 -8.62 7.70
CA GLN A 94 24.75 -8.04 7.42
C GLN A 94 23.73 -8.41 8.49
N LEU A 95 22.95 -7.43 8.94
CA LEU A 95 21.82 -7.61 9.83
C LEU A 95 20.54 -7.52 9.02
N GLN A 96 19.71 -8.54 9.07
CA GLN A 96 18.42 -8.56 8.38
C GLN A 96 17.30 -8.83 9.36
N TYR A 97 16.24 -8.03 9.28
CA TYR A 97 15.00 -8.28 9.99
C TYR A 97 13.79 -8.00 9.09
N GLN A 98 12.68 -8.65 9.45
CA GLN A 98 11.43 -8.54 8.72
C GLN A 98 10.29 -8.22 9.69
N ILE A 99 9.49 -7.22 9.36
CA ILE A 99 8.30 -6.85 10.11
C ILE A 99 7.07 -7.10 9.25
N LYS A 100 6.07 -7.74 9.84
CA LYS A 100 4.82 -8.02 9.13
C LYS A 100 4.00 -6.74 9.02
N ILE A 101 3.74 -6.29 7.79
CA ILE A 101 2.81 -5.18 7.53
C ILE A 101 1.38 -5.74 7.50
N ASN A 102 1.15 -6.82 6.74
CA ASN A 102 -0.16 -7.48 6.65
C ASN A 102 0.01 -8.99 6.36
N THR A 103 -1.07 -9.67 5.92
CA THR A 103 -1.04 -11.11 5.57
C THR A 103 -0.20 -11.43 4.32
N LYS A 104 0.03 -10.47 3.43
CA LYS A 104 0.67 -10.66 2.11
C LYS A 104 2.00 -9.91 1.95
N GLN A 105 2.35 -8.99 2.83
CA GLN A 105 3.49 -8.09 2.69
C GLN A 105 4.26 -7.95 4.00
N ARG A 106 5.58 -7.90 3.88
CA ARG A 106 6.52 -7.70 4.98
C ARG A 106 7.48 -6.56 4.64
N LEU A 107 7.82 -5.75 5.61
CA LEU A 107 8.90 -4.78 5.52
C LEU A 107 10.21 -5.50 5.81
N SER A 108 11.11 -5.57 4.85
CA SER A 108 12.45 -6.13 5.05
C SER A 108 13.48 -5.02 5.10
N VAL A 109 14.23 -5.00 6.19
CA VAL A 109 15.35 -4.09 6.40
C VAL A 109 16.64 -4.90 6.42
N THR A 110 17.60 -4.49 5.61
CA THR A 110 18.95 -5.06 5.56
C THR A 110 19.96 -3.97 5.85
N LEU A 111 20.83 -4.23 6.82
CA LEU A 111 21.90 -3.34 7.23
C LEU A 111 23.25 -3.99 7.00
N GLN A 112 24.23 -3.20 6.60
CA GLN A 112 25.63 -3.60 6.56
C GLN A 112 26.36 -3.04 7.77
N ILE A 113 27.19 -3.87 8.36
CA ILE A 113 28.21 -3.45 9.31
C ILE A 113 29.46 -3.14 8.48
N ASN A 114 29.88 -1.88 8.48
CA ASN A 114 31.17 -1.47 7.90
C ASN A 114 32.08 -0.98 9.04
N GLY A 115 32.79 -1.92 9.66
CA GLY A 115 33.60 -1.68 10.85
C GLY A 115 32.75 -1.27 12.06
N LYS A 116 32.82 0.00 12.47
CA LYS A 116 32.02 0.56 13.58
C LYS A 116 30.75 1.30 13.15
N LYS A 117 30.50 1.43 11.84
CA LYS A 117 29.34 2.18 11.31
C LYS A 117 28.31 1.21 10.72
N LEU A 118 27.06 1.43 11.09
CA LEU A 118 25.90 0.77 10.49
C LEU A 118 25.39 1.59 9.31
N GLN A 119 25.18 0.93 8.18
CA GLN A 119 24.54 1.53 7.01
C GLN A 119 23.33 0.70 6.60
N VAL A 120 22.20 1.37 6.41
CA VAL A 120 21.01 0.74 5.84
C VAL A 120 21.25 0.56 4.34
N ILE A 121 21.32 -0.68 3.86
CA ILE A 121 21.50 -0.99 2.43
C ILE A 121 20.15 -1.04 1.73
N SER A 122 19.14 -1.59 2.40
CA SER A 122 17.84 -1.85 1.81
C SER A 122 16.73 -1.67 2.84
N TRP A 123 15.74 -0.85 2.48
CA TRP A 123 14.49 -0.69 3.20
C TRP A 123 13.36 -0.85 2.19
N LYS A 124 12.80 -2.06 2.09
CA LYS A 124 11.82 -2.38 1.04
C LYS A 124 10.70 -3.25 1.56
N THR A 125 9.51 -3.01 1.00
CA THR A 125 8.38 -3.92 1.17
C THR A 125 8.57 -5.11 0.24
N ILE A 126 8.66 -6.31 0.79
CA ILE A 126 8.65 -7.56 0.05
C ILE A 126 7.27 -8.20 0.14
N SER A 127 6.80 -8.75 -0.98
CA SER A 127 5.62 -9.61 -0.97
C SER A 127 5.97 -10.92 -0.25
N GLY A 128 5.05 -11.51 0.49
CA GLY A 128 5.27 -12.73 1.29
C GLY A 128 5.76 -13.94 0.47
N GLU A 129 5.62 -13.89 -0.86
CA GLU A 129 6.12 -14.87 -1.81
C GLU A 129 7.65 -14.80 -1.99
N GLU A 130 8.26 -13.62 -1.82
CA GLU A 130 9.71 -13.40 -1.94
C GLU A 130 10.47 -13.58 -0.61
N ALA A 131 9.76 -13.79 0.50
CA ALA A 131 10.35 -13.90 1.83
C ALA A 131 10.99 -15.28 2.13
N THR A 132 11.08 -16.16 1.13
CA THR A 132 11.54 -17.55 1.26
C THR A 132 12.70 -17.87 0.32
N LYS A 133 13.68 -16.97 0.18
CA LYS A 133 14.91 -17.28 -0.53
C LYS A 133 16.14 -16.81 0.23
#